data_AF-A0A7S0RYD3-F1
#
_entry.id   AF-A0A7S0RYD3-F1
#
_cell.length_a   1.000
_cell.length_b   1.000
_cell.length_c   1.000
_cell.angle_alpha   90.00
_cell.angle_beta   90.00
_cell.angle_gamma   90.00
#
_symmetry.space_group_name_H-M   'P 1'
#
loop_
_entity.id
_entity.type
_entity.pdbx_description
1 polymer ?
#
loop_
_entity_poly.entity_id
_entity_poly.type
_entity_poly.pdbx_seq_one_letter_code
_entity_poly.pdbx_strand_id
1 'polypeptide(L)'
;SDIRGAGTDSNVSVELHGDKDKTGALRLDTSVNNFERGAKDLFKAKAQDVGELQAVVVRKDNSGVLGADWHLQSIEVWHPELKKRYFFMCNDWLAGACERKLEGGK
;
A
#
# COMPACT_ATOMS: atom_id res chain seq x y z
N SER A 1 10.63 -0.98 -3.99
CA SER A 1 11.59 -2.10 -4.08
C SER A 1 13.00 -1.51 -4.16
N ASP A 2 14.07 -2.30 -4.25
CA ASP A 2 15.42 -1.78 -4.50
C ASP A 2 15.79 -1.68 -6.00
N ILE A 3 14.80 -1.74 -6.89
CA ILE A 3 15.05 -1.50 -8.33
C ILE A 3 15.41 -0.02 -8.53
N ARG A 4 16.29 0.26 -9.49
CA ARG A 4 16.69 1.64 -9.83
C ARG A 4 15.44 2.47 -10.17
N GLY A 5 15.27 3.60 -9.48
CA GLY A 5 14.12 4.50 -9.69
C GLY A 5 12.81 4.02 -9.05
N ALA A 6 12.85 3.04 -8.13
CA ALA A 6 11.66 2.46 -7.52
C ALA A 6 10.96 3.35 -6.47
N GLY A 7 11.47 4.54 -6.18
CA GLY A 7 10.88 5.47 -5.21
C GLY A 7 9.81 6.37 -5.84
N THR A 8 8.99 7.02 -5.03
CA THR A 8 7.98 7.98 -5.51
C THR A 8 7.73 9.11 -4.52
N ASP A 9 7.49 10.31 -5.04
CA ASP A 9 7.00 11.48 -4.28
C ASP A 9 5.47 11.64 -4.40
N SER A 10 4.77 10.67 -5.00
CA SER A 10 3.31 10.72 -5.12
C SER A 10 2.62 10.44 -3.80
N ASN A 11 1.41 10.97 -3.64
CA ASN A 11 0.57 10.57 -2.52
C ASN A 11 0.10 9.13 -2.73
N VAL A 12 0.22 8.33 -1.68
CA VAL A 12 -0.21 6.94 -1.67
C VAL A 12 -1.32 6.77 -0.64
N SER A 13 -2.34 5.99 -1.01
CA SER A 13 -3.37 5.54 -0.08
C SER A 13 -3.69 4.07 -0.30
N VAL A 14 -4.26 3.45 0.72
CA VAL A 14 -4.71 2.06 0.67
C VAL A 14 -6.16 1.93 1.10
N GLU A 15 -6.86 0.94 0.57
CA GLU A 15 -8.16 0.50 1.05
C GLU A 15 -8.08 -1.01 1.33
N LEU A 16 -8.46 -1.41 2.53
CA LEU A 16 -8.38 -2.79 3.00
C LEU A 16 -9.74 -3.46 2.76
N HIS A 17 -9.75 -4.60 2.08
CA HIS A 17 -10.95 -5.38 1.78
C HIS A 17 -10.91 -6.68 2.55
N GLY A 18 -11.84 -6.84 3.49
CA GLY A 18 -12.02 -8.09 4.22
C GLY A 18 -13.35 -8.77 3.87
N ASP A 19 -13.63 -9.87 4.56
CA ASP A 19 -14.84 -10.68 4.36
C ASP A 19 -16.12 -10.03 4.90
N LYS A 20 -16.01 -9.09 5.85
CA LYS A 20 -17.17 -8.40 6.43
C LYS A 20 -17.46 -7.06 5.74
N ASP A 21 -16.42 -6.32 5.43
CA ASP A 21 -16.52 -4.95 4.90
C ASP A 21 -15.21 -4.53 4.22
N LYS A 22 -15.17 -3.31 3.71
CA LYS A 22 -13.98 -2.62 3.26
C LYS A 22 -13.78 -1.34 4.05
N THR A 23 -12.55 -0.89 4.17
CA THR A 23 -12.26 0.45 4.70
C THR A 23 -12.64 1.53 3.69
N GLY A 24 -12.57 2.79 4.11
CA GLY A 24 -12.34 3.89 3.15
C GLY A 24 -10.88 3.95 2.70
N ALA A 25 -10.56 4.94 1.88
CA ALA A 25 -9.17 5.24 1.52
C ALA A 25 -8.41 5.78 2.75
N LEU A 26 -7.33 5.09 3.11
CA LEU A 26 -6.41 5.41 4.20
C LEU A 26 -5.15 6.00 3.58
N ARG A 27 -4.95 7.31 3.75
CA ARG A 27 -3.74 7.98 3.28
C ARG A 27 -2.53 7.51 4.09
N LEU A 28 -1.45 7.17 3.40
CA LEU A 28 -0.21 6.70 3.99
C LEU A 28 0.81 7.84 3.95
N ASP A 29 0.99 8.50 5.10
CA ASP A 29 1.83 9.69 5.21
C ASP A 29 2.33 9.83 6.66
N THR A 30 3.65 9.72 6.86
CA THR A 30 4.30 9.75 8.18
C THR A 30 5.60 10.53 8.20
N SER A 31 6.18 10.76 7.03
CA SER A 31 7.47 11.42 6.83
C SER A 31 7.48 12.04 5.44
N VAL A 32 8.30 13.08 5.27
CA VAL A 32 8.53 13.74 3.98
C VAL A 32 9.15 12.77 2.95
N ASN A 33 9.89 11.76 3.40
CA ASN A 33 10.62 10.81 2.54
C ASN A 33 10.03 9.39 2.66
N ASN A 34 8.70 9.25 2.61
CA ASN A 34 8.09 7.92 2.49
C ASN A 34 8.22 7.39 1.06
N PHE A 35 8.14 6.07 0.90
CA PHE A 35 8.13 5.35 -0.38
C PHE A 35 9.41 5.46 -1.20
N GLU A 36 10.54 5.69 -0.53
CA GLU A 36 11.86 5.72 -1.16
C GLU A 36 12.31 4.35 -1.68
N ARG A 37 13.21 4.37 -2.66
CA ARG A 37 13.85 3.15 -3.15
C ARG A 37 14.49 2.37 -1.99
N GLY A 38 14.22 1.07 -1.94
CA GLY A 38 14.76 0.15 -0.93
C GLY A 38 14.19 0.33 0.48
N ALA A 39 13.29 1.30 0.69
CA ALA A 39 12.72 1.56 2.00
C ALA A 39 11.60 0.59 2.36
N LYS A 40 11.43 0.38 3.67
CA LYS A 40 10.23 -0.21 4.27
C LYS A 40 9.62 0.82 5.21
N ASP A 41 8.51 1.40 4.79
CA ASP A 41 7.75 2.36 5.59
C ASP A 41 6.68 1.65 6.42
N LEU A 42 6.45 2.14 7.64
CA LEU A 42 5.47 1.59 8.58
C LEU A 42 4.40 2.63 8.90
N PHE A 43 3.15 2.28 8.62
CA PHE A 43 2.00 3.14 8.87
C PHE A 43 1.09 2.51 9.94
N LYS A 44 0.49 3.36 10.77
CA LYS A 44 -0.59 2.97 11.69
C LYS A 44 -1.86 3.68 11.28
N ALA A 45 -2.88 2.93 10.87
CA ALA A 45 -4.18 3.47 10.52
C ALA A 45 -5.24 2.99 11.51
N LYS A 46 -6.21 3.86 11.80
CA LYS A 46 -7.46 3.49 12.48
C LYS A 46 -8.55 3.36 11.42
N ALA A 47 -9.25 2.23 11.42
CA ALA A 47 -10.33 1.95 10.49
C ALA A 47 -11.35 1.01 11.14
N GLN A 48 -12.51 0.82 10.52
CA GLN A 48 -13.48 -0.20 10.93
C GLN A 48 -12.87 -1.61 10.83
N ASP A 49 -13.40 -2.54 11.63
CA ASP A 49 -13.09 -3.97 11.50
C ASP A 49 -13.64 -4.48 10.16
N VAL A 50 -12.74 -4.96 9.30
CA VAL A 50 -13.09 -5.57 8.01
C VAL A 50 -13.14 -7.10 8.07
N GLY A 51 -12.82 -7.69 9.23
CA GLY A 51 -12.72 -9.13 9.41
C GLY A 51 -11.44 -9.74 8.83
N GLU A 52 -11.56 -10.92 8.23
CA GLU A 52 -10.45 -11.61 7.58
C GLU A 52 -10.05 -10.86 6.31
N LEU A 53 -8.82 -10.34 6.28
CA LEU A 53 -8.35 -9.52 5.17
C LEU A 53 -8.09 -10.38 3.92
N GLN A 54 -8.70 -10.00 2.80
CA GLN A 54 -8.64 -10.74 1.54
C GLN A 54 -7.86 -10.00 0.46
N ALA A 55 -7.91 -8.67 0.45
CA ALA A 55 -7.23 -7.85 -0.53
C ALA A 55 -6.85 -6.47 0.02
N VAL A 56 -5.88 -5.84 -0.65
CA VAL A 56 -5.51 -4.44 -0.46
C VAL A 56 -5.57 -3.73 -1.79
N VAL A 57 -6.29 -2.62 -1.86
CA VAL A 57 -6.27 -1.71 -3.01
C VAL A 57 -5.29 -0.60 -2.73
N VAL A 58 -4.22 -0.49 -3.51
CA VAL A 58 -3.27 0.64 -3.42
C VAL A 58 -3.61 1.66 -4.50
N ARG A 59 -3.63 2.94 -4.10
CA ARG A 59 -3.91 4.07 -4.98
C ARG A 59 -2.77 5.06 -4.92
N LYS A 60 -2.44 5.60 -6.09
CA LYS A 60 -1.40 6.60 -6.26
C LYS A 60 -1.91 7.67 -7.21
N ASP A 61 -1.75 8.93 -6.85
CA ASP A 61 -2.37 10.06 -7.55
C ASP A 61 -1.46 10.77 -8.56
N ASN A 62 -0.21 10.31 -8.71
CA ASN A 62 0.78 10.91 -9.60
C ASN A 62 1.19 12.34 -9.22
N SER A 63 0.99 12.76 -7.96
CA SER A 63 1.59 14.00 -7.48
C SER A 63 3.13 13.89 -7.47
N GLY A 64 3.82 15.02 -7.51
CA GLY A 64 5.29 15.09 -7.60
C GLY A 64 5.77 15.65 -8.95
N VAL A 65 7.03 16.09 -8.99
CA VAL A 65 7.57 16.89 -10.11
C VAL A 65 8.30 16.03 -11.15
N LEU A 66 8.87 14.88 -10.76
CA LEU A 66 9.63 13.98 -11.64
C LEU A 66 9.35 12.52 -11.28
N GLY A 67 9.24 11.65 -12.30
CA GLY A 67 9.30 10.19 -12.13
C GLY A 67 8.32 9.64 -11.10
N ALA A 68 7.03 9.89 -11.31
CA ALA A 68 6.04 9.49 -10.32
C ALA A 68 5.92 7.97 -10.21
N ASP A 69 6.25 7.17 -11.23
CA ASP A 69 6.11 5.71 -11.19
C ASP A 69 6.74 5.09 -9.94
N TRP A 70 6.04 4.13 -9.34
CA TRP A 70 6.49 3.52 -8.09
C TRP A 70 6.61 2.01 -8.25
N HIS A 71 7.77 1.43 -7.97
CA HIS A 71 7.89 -0.03 -7.97
C HIS A 71 7.61 -0.60 -6.58
N LEU A 72 6.38 -1.03 -6.35
CA LEU A 72 5.96 -1.69 -5.12
C LEU A 72 6.37 -3.17 -5.13
N GLN A 73 7.12 -3.60 -4.13
CA GLN A 73 7.47 -5.01 -3.97
C GLN A 73 6.33 -5.79 -3.30
N SER A 74 5.94 -5.37 -2.10
CA SER A 74 4.95 -6.06 -1.28
C SER A 74 4.34 -5.14 -0.23
N ILE A 75 3.15 -5.48 0.25
CA ILE A 75 2.50 -4.89 1.42
C ILE A 75 2.32 -5.96 2.50
N GLU A 76 2.67 -5.64 3.73
CA GLU A 76 2.40 -6.46 4.92
C GLU A 76 1.39 -5.72 5.81
N VAL A 77 0.28 -6.38 6.17
CA VAL A 77 -0.74 -5.82 7.06
C VAL A 77 -0.82 -6.64 8.34
N TRP A 78 -0.72 -5.97 9.49
CA TRP A 78 -0.91 -6.58 10.81
C TRP A 78 -2.31 -6.24 11.35
N HIS A 79 -3.12 -7.27 11.59
CA HIS A 79 -4.42 -7.13 12.25
C HIS A 79 -4.27 -7.45 13.75
N PRO A 80 -4.39 -6.45 14.65
CA PRO A 80 -4.10 -6.65 16.07
C PRO A 80 -5.11 -7.56 16.79
N GLU A 81 -6.41 -7.39 16.53
CA GLU A 81 -7.47 -8.19 17.17
C GLU A 81 -7.38 -9.68 16.77
N LEU A 82 -7.27 -9.97 15.47
CA LEU A 82 -7.10 -11.34 14.95
C LEU A 82 -5.69 -11.91 15.18
N LYS A 83 -4.74 -11.07 15.65
CA LYS A 83 -3.31 -11.42 15.79
C LYS A 83 -2.72 -12.07 14.53
N LYS A 84 -3.13 -11.58 13.34
CA LYS A 84 -2.79 -12.18 12.04
C LYS A 84 -2.05 -11.20 11.14
N ARG A 85 -1.08 -11.71 10.38
CA ARG A 85 -0.34 -10.98 9.34
C ARG A 85 -0.80 -11.43 7.98
N TYR A 86 -0.96 -10.48 7.07
CA TYR A 86 -1.32 -10.71 5.68
C TYR A 86 -0.23 -10.14 4.78
N PHE A 87 0.17 -10.90 3.77
CA PHE A 87 1.20 -10.51 2.82
C PHE A 87 0.61 -10.44 1.41
N PHE A 88 0.81 -9.30 0.76
CA PHE A 88 0.35 -9.01 -0.59
C PHE A 88 1.55 -8.72 -1.47
N MET A 89 1.85 -9.62 -2.41
CA MET A 89 2.93 -9.42 -3.38
C MET A 89 2.41 -8.56 -4.55
N CYS A 90 3.21 -7.58 -4.96
CA CYS A 90 2.95 -6.81 -6.19
C CYS A 90 4.09 -7.04 -7.19
N ASN A 91 5.32 -6.78 -6.77
CA ASN A 91 6.56 -6.88 -7.55
C ASN A 91 6.44 -6.30 -8.97
N ASP A 92 5.87 -5.10 -9.08
CA ASP A 92 5.61 -4.47 -10.37
C ASP A 92 5.48 -2.95 -10.24
N TRP A 93 5.59 -2.24 -11.38
CA TRP A 93 5.48 -0.80 -11.48
C TRP A 93 4.02 -0.31 -11.41
N LEU A 94 3.80 0.68 -10.56
CA LEU A 94 2.60 1.47 -10.42
C LEU A 94 2.81 2.79 -11.16
N ALA A 95 2.53 2.76 -12.46
CA ALA A 95 2.81 3.87 -13.37
C ALA A 95 1.67 4.90 -13.41
N GLY A 96 2.02 6.18 -13.48
CA GLY A 96 1.04 7.26 -13.55
C GLY A 96 0.13 7.34 -12.31
N ALA A 97 -1.07 7.90 -12.50
CA ALA A 97 -2.14 7.80 -11.51
C ALA A 97 -2.78 6.43 -11.67
N CYS A 98 -2.79 5.62 -10.61
CA CYS A 98 -3.23 4.24 -10.70
C CYS A 98 -3.95 3.76 -9.45
N GLU A 99 -4.83 2.80 -9.65
CA GLU A 99 -5.41 1.95 -8.61
C GLU A 99 -5.04 0.49 -8.93
N ARG A 100 -4.53 -0.25 -7.94
CA ARG A 100 -4.23 -1.66 -8.09
C ARG A 100 -4.71 -2.46 -6.89
N LYS A 101 -5.56 -3.46 -7.16
CA LYS A 101 -5.98 -4.45 -6.16
C LYS A 101 -4.97 -5.59 -6.10
N LEU A 102 -4.48 -5.89 -4.91
CA LEU A 102 -3.61 -7.01 -4.60
C LEU A 102 -4.41 -8.01 -3.76
N GLU A 103 -4.50 -9.24 -4.21
CA GLU A 103 -5.18 -10.30 -3.45
C GLU A 103 -4.18 -11.04 -2.57
N GLY A 104 -4.64 -11.49 -1.40
CA GLY A 104 -3.81 -12.22 -0.45
C GLY A 104 -3.32 -13.52 -1.07
N GLY A 105 -2.01 -13.78 -0.95
CA GLY A 105 -1.48 -15.11 -1.28
C GLY A 105 -2.16 -16.16 -0.41
N LYS A 106 -2.57 -17.28 -1.02
CA LYS A 106 -2.97 -18.48 -0.26
C LYS A 106 -1.83 -18.98 0.60
#